data_AF-A0A662RR46-F1
#
_entry.id   AF-A0A662RR46-F1
#
_cell.length_a   1.000
_cell.length_b   1.000
_cell.length_c   1.000
_cell.angle_alpha   90.00
_cell.angle_beta   90.00
_cell.angle_gamma   90.00
#
_symmetry.space_group_name_H-M   'P 1'
#
loop_
_entity.id
_entity.type
_entity.pdbx_description
1 polymer ?
#
loop_
_entity_poly.entity_id
_entity_poly.type
_entity_poly.pdbx_seq_one_letter_code
_entity_poly.pdbx_strand_id
1 'polypeptide(L)'
;MGVGDAIEKLQFQNSGEFKIKEEDKTLNGENKEERIERLQRRLEHWVDHNKDHAESFRKAAREAEVIGLVDVSKLLREAAKSMDESSALLDTAMKKLS
;
A
#
# COMPACT_ATOMS: atom_id res chain seq x y z
N MET A 1 -39.32 6.56 11.85
CA MET A 1 -38.29 7.41 12.48
C MET A 1 -37.30 6.43 13.12
N GLY A 2 -36.13 6.13 12.57
CA GLY A 2 -35.31 6.89 11.63
C GLY A 2 -34.05 7.37 12.35
N VAL A 3 -33.13 6.43 12.60
CA VAL A 3 -31.67 6.58 12.70
C VAL A 3 -31.15 5.13 12.61
N GLY A 4 -30.49 4.68 11.54
CA GLY A 4 -29.40 5.37 10.86
C GLY A 4 -28.27 5.47 11.89
N ASP A 5 -27.23 4.66 11.87
CA ASP A 5 -26.41 4.40 10.72
C ASP A 5 -25.65 3.09 10.84
N ALA A 6 -25.26 2.64 9.66
CA ALA A 6 -24.49 1.46 9.37
C ALA A 6 -23.47 1.14 10.47
N ILE A 7 -23.48 -0.12 10.92
CA ILE A 7 -22.24 -0.78 11.29
C ILE A 7 -21.40 -0.70 10.03
N GLU A 8 -20.55 0.32 9.99
CA GLU A 8 -19.56 0.57 8.97
C GLU A 8 -18.82 -0.75 8.84
N LYS A 9 -19.07 -1.43 7.71
CA LYS A 9 -18.24 -2.55 7.28
C LYS A 9 -16.88 -1.92 7.03
N LEU A 10 -16.09 -1.81 8.09
CA LEU A 10 -14.65 -1.77 8.00
C LEU A 10 -14.29 -3.07 7.29
N GLN A 11 -14.29 -2.99 5.96
CA GLN A 11 -13.46 -3.83 5.14
C GLN A 11 -12.04 -3.45 5.52
N PHE A 12 -11.62 -3.94 6.68
CA PHE A 12 -10.23 -4.15 7.00
C PHE A 12 -9.80 -5.20 5.98
N GLN A 13 -9.46 -4.73 4.78
CA GLN A 13 -8.84 -5.53 3.74
C GLN A 13 -7.47 -5.90 4.29
N ASN A 14 -7.46 -6.93 5.13
CA ASN A 14 -6.55 -8.04 5.08
C ASN A 14 -5.20 -7.70 4.42
N SER A 15 -4.41 -6.83 5.04
CA SER A 15 -3.06 -6.50 4.58
C SER A 15 -2.03 -7.51 5.09
N GLY A 16 -2.49 -8.71 5.50
CA GLY A 16 -1.66 -9.78 6.03
C GLY A 16 -1.83 -11.14 5.35
N GLU A 17 -2.93 -11.38 4.64
CA GLU A 17 -2.97 -12.51 3.70
C GLU A 17 -2.42 -12.03 2.36
N PHE A 18 -1.12 -12.22 2.17
CA PHE A 18 -0.58 -12.48 0.85
C PHE A 18 -1.27 -13.78 0.38
N LYS A 19 -2.50 -13.68 -0.13
CA LYS A 19 -3.07 -14.71 -0.98
C LYS A 19 -2.13 -14.77 -2.14
N ILE A 20 -1.25 -15.76 -2.12
CA ILE A 20 -0.61 -16.28 -3.31
C ILE A 20 -1.78 -16.60 -4.24
N LYS A 21 -2.17 -15.64 -5.08
CA LYS A 21 -3.01 -15.93 -6.23
C LYS A 21 -2.25 -17.03 -6.96
N GLU A 22 -2.97 -18.03 -7.47
CA GLU A 22 -2.37 -19.19 -8.15
C GLU A 22 -1.40 -18.83 -9.29
N GLU A 23 -1.34 -17.55 -9.67
CA GLU A 23 -0.36 -16.90 -10.55
C GLU A 23 1.12 -16.98 -10.07
N ASP A 24 1.41 -17.37 -8.82
CA ASP A 24 2.79 -17.61 -8.33
C ASP A 24 3.25 -19.08 -8.53
N LYS A 25 2.46 -19.90 -9.26
CA LYS A 25 2.89 -21.25 -9.66
C LYS A 25 3.89 -21.17 -10.82
N THR A 26 5.14 -21.43 -10.42
CA THR A 26 6.28 -21.91 -11.22
C THR A 26 7.01 -20.88 -12.09
N LEU A 27 8.22 -20.52 -11.64
CA LEU A 27 9.30 -19.88 -12.41
C LEU A 27 9.84 -20.75 -13.56
N ASN A 28 9.17 -21.86 -13.90
CA ASN A 28 9.69 -22.90 -14.77
C ASN A 28 9.02 -22.82 -16.15
N GLY A 29 9.58 -21.97 -17.03
CA GLY A 29 9.15 -21.87 -18.43
C GLY A 29 9.01 -20.44 -18.97
N GLU A 30 9.00 -19.42 -18.11
CA GLU A 30 8.83 -18.03 -18.56
C GLU A 30 10.09 -17.47 -19.23
N ASN A 31 9.89 -16.76 -20.34
CA ASN A 31 10.97 -16.01 -20.98
C ASN A 31 11.28 -14.72 -20.20
N LYS A 32 12.34 -14.01 -20.61
CA LYS A 32 12.81 -12.82 -19.89
C LYS A 32 11.74 -11.71 -19.92
N GLU A 33 11.04 -11.56 -21.03
CA GLU A 33 10.02 -10.55 -21.27
C GLU A 33 8.82 -10.74 -20.35
N GLU A 34 8.29 -11.96 -20.22
CA GLU A 34 7.20 -12.31 -19.31
C GLU A 34 7.55 -12.02 -17.84
N ARG A 35 8.81 -12.26 -17.46
CA ARG A 35 9.30 -11.95 -16.11
C ARG A 35 9.37 -10.45 -15.87
N ILE A 36 9.75 -9.67 -16.88
CA ILE A 36 9.77 -8.19 -16.83
C ILE A 36 8.34 -7.67 -16.69
N GLU A 37 7.40 -8.11 -17.54
CA GLU A 37 6.00 -7.68 -17.48
C GLU A 37 5.35 -7.99 -16.12
N ARG A 38 5.65 -9.16 -15.54
CA ARG A 38 5.18 -9.49 -14.19
C ARG A 38 5.78 -8.56 -13.14
N LEU A 39 7.07 -8.24 -13.22
CA LEU A 39 7.70 -7.30 -12.30
C LEU A 39 7.09 -5.91 -12.42
N GLN A 40 6.83 -5.43 -13.65
CA GLN A 40 6.14 -4.16 -13.89
C GLN A 40 4.78 -4.14 -13.19
N ARG A 41 3.92 -5.15 -13.42
CA ARG A 41 2.61 -5.23 -12.75
C ARG A 41 2.71 -5.23 -11.22
N ARG A 42 3.70 -5.90 -10.64
CA ARG A 42 3.93 -5.90 -9.18
C ARG A 42 4.37 -4.53 -8.67
N LEU A 43 5.28 -3.87 -9.37
CA LEU A 43 5.78 -2.54 -9.01
C LEU A 43 4.64 -1.49 -9.04
N GLU A 44 3.83 -1.48 -10.10
CA GLU A 44 2.63 -0.64 -10.20
C GLU A 44 1.70 -0.85 -9.00
N HIS A 45 1.36 -2.11 -8.72
CA HIS A 45 0.46 -2.45 -7.61
C HIS A 45 1.00 -1.98 -6.25
N TRP A 46 2.29 -2.14 -6.00
CA TRP A 46 2.91 -1.71 -4.75
C TRP A 46 2.99 -0.18 -4.62
N VAL A 47 3.23 0.55 -5.71
CA VAL A 47 3.21 2.02 -5.71
C VAL A 47 1.83 2.55 -5.31
N ASP A 48 0.77 1.99 -5.90
CA ASP A 48 -0.60 2.39 -5.58
C ASP A 48 -0.95 2.06 -4.13
N HIS A 49 -0.61 0.86 -3.66
CA HIS A 49 -0.88 0.45 -2.29
C HIS A 49 -0.12 1.30 -1.25
N ASN A 50 1.13 1.67 -1.54
CA ASN A 50 1.91 2.55 -0.68
C ASN A 50 1.27 3.95 -0.59
N LYS A 51 0.72 4.49 -1.68
CA LYS A 51 0.03 5.78 -1.67
C LYS A 51 -1.23 5.74 -0.80
N ASP A 52 -2.03 4.68 -0.93
CA ASP A 52 -3.23 4.47 -0.11
C ASP A 52 -2.89 4.36 1.39
N HIS A 53 -1.81 3.63 1.72
CA HIS A 53 -1.30 3.54 3.09
C HIS A 53 -0.77 4.88 3.60
N ALA A 54 -0.01 5.62 2.80
CA ALA A 54 0.49 6.93 3.18
C ALA A 54 -0.66 7.90 3.48
N GLU A 55 -1.72 7.92 2.68
CA GLU A 55 -2.91 8.72 2.94
C GLU A 55 -3.61 8.31 4.25
N SER A 56 -3.81 7.01 4.46
CA SER A 56 -4.43 6.47 5.66
C SER A 56 -3.64 6.83 6.93
N PHE A 57 -2.31 6.72 6.88
CA PHE A 57 -1.42 7.10 7.98
C PHE A 57 -1.46 8.60 8.25
N ARG A 58 -1.52 9.45 7.20
CA ARG A 58 -1.69 10.90 7.39
C ARG A 58 -3.03 11.24 8.02
N LYS A 59 -4.10 10.50 7.69
CA LYS A 59 -5.42 10.68 8.34
C LYS A 59 -5.35 10.33 9.82
N ALA A 60 -4.81 9.15 10.15
CA ALA A 60 -4.61 8.73 11.54
C ALA A 60 -3.69 9.70 12.31
N ALA A 61 -2.67 10.26 11.67
CA ALA A 61 -1.79 11.26 12.29
C ALA A 61 -2.54 12.54 12.67
N ARG A 62 -3.46 13.01 11.82
CA ARG A 62 -4.33 14.16 12.13
C ARG A 62 -5.26 13.86 13.30
N GLU A 63 -5.84 12.66 13.33
CA GLU A 63 -6.70 12.22 14.44
C GLU A 63 -5.91 12.17 15.77
N ALA A 64 -4.71 11.57 15.77
CA ALA A 64 -3.82 11.51 16.93
C ALA A 64 -3.43 12.91 17.43
N GLU A 65 -3.18 13.85 16.52
CA GLU A 65 -2.85 15.24 16.85
C GLU A 65 -4.03 15.96 17.53
N VAL A 66 -5.25 15.78 17.01
CA VAL A 66 -6.47 16.39 17.58
C VAL A 66 -6.72 15.93 19.02
N ILE A 67 -6.40 14.68 19.35
CA ILE A 67 -6.57 14.13 20.72
C ILE A 67 -5.33 14.32 21.61
N GLY A 68 -4.34 15.08 21.18
CA GLY A 68 -3.15 15.42 21.98
C GLY A 68 -2.06 14.34 22.00
N LEU A 69 -2.17 13.28 21.19
CA LEU A 69 -1.14 12.24 21.06
C LEU A 69 -0.07 12.66 20.05
N VAL A 70 0.66 13.73 20.37
CA VAL A 70 1.61 14.38 19.47
C VAL A 70 2.70 13.43 18.98
N ASP A 71 3.27 12.59 19.85
CA ASP A 71 4.35 11.68 19.44
C ASP A 71 3.85 10.53 18.56
N VAL A 72 2.61 10.06 18.77
CA VAL A 72 1.96 9.09 17.86
C VAL A 72 1.73 9.73 16.49
N SER A 73 1.26 10.99 16.45
CA SER A 73 1.10 11.73 15.20
C SER A 73 2.41 11.84 14.41
N LYS A 74 3.54 12.13 15.08
CA LYS A 74 4.86 12.20 14.44
C LYS A 74 5.24 10.86 13.82
N LEU A 75 5.13 9.76 14.56
CA LEU A 75 5.47 8.42 14.06
C LEU A 75 4.60 8.03 12.86
N LEU A 76 3.30 8.35 12.87
CA LEU A 76 2.41 8.09 11.74
C LEU A 76 2.76 8.93 10.50
N ARG A 77 3.20 10.18 10.68
CA ARG A 77 3.70 11.02 9.59
C ARG A 77 5.01 10.49 9.01
N GLU A 78 5.90 10.00 9.85
CA GLU A 78 7.14 9.35 9.42
C GLU A 78 6.85 8.07 8.63
N ALA A 79 5.93 7.23 9.10
CA ALA A 79 5.50 6.04 8.37
C ALA A 79 4.93 6.40 6.98
N ALA A 80 4.08 7.44 6.90
CA ALA A 80 3.56 7.92 5.61
C ALA A 80 4.69 8.38 4.66
N LYS A 81 5.69 9.09 5.20
CA LYS A 81 6.86 9.53 4.43
C LYS A 81 7.67 8.35 3.90
N SER A 82 7.89 7.32 4.73
CA SER A 82 8.61 6.11 4.28
C SER A 82 7.85 5.36 3.18
N MET A 83 6.51 5.38 3.17
CA MET A 83 5.73 4.84 2.06
C MET A 83 5.93 5.65 0.77
N ASP A 84 5.95 6.99 0.85
CA ASP A 84 6.22 7.85 -0.31
C ASP A 84 7.64 7.61 -0.88
N GLU A 85 8.64 7.52 0.01
CA GLU A 85 10.04 7.23 -0.36
C GLU A 85 10.16 5.85 -1.02
N SER A 86 9.44 4.86 -0.51
CA SER A 86 9.38 3.52 -1.10
C SER A 86 8.75 3.57 -2.49
N SER A 87 7.63 4.27 -2.67
CA SER A 87 7.00 4.46 -3.98
C SER A 87 7.94 5.12 -4.99
N ALA A 88 8.70 6.13 -4.59
CA ALA A 88 9.67 6.79 -5.48
C ALA A 88 10.79 5.84 -5.95
N LEU A 89 11.24 4.93 -5.08
CA LEU A 89 12.21 3.88 -5.45
C LEU A 89 11.60 2.87 -6.42
N LEU A 90 10.35 2.46 -6.19
CA LEU A 90 9.62 1.53 -7.07
C LEU A 90 9.37 2.14 -8.45
N ASP A 91 8.97 3.41 -8.53
CA ASP A 91 8.84 4.15 -9.79
C ASP A 91 10.19 4.23 -10.53
N THR A 92 11.28 4.40 -9.79
CA THR A 92 12.64 4.40 -10.36
C THR A 92 13.04 3.02 -10.88
N ALA A 93 12.67 1.95 -10.17
CA ALA A 93 12.87 0.59 -10.63
C ALA A 93 12.07 0.29 -11.91
N MET A 94 10.81 0.75 -11.97
CA MET A 94 9.96 0.62 -13.15
C MET A 94 10.60 1.23 -14.40
N LYS A 95 11.13 2.45 -14.28
CA LYS A 95 11.83 3.16 -15.38
C LYS A 95 13.08 2.45 -15.88
N LYS A 96 13.67 1.55 -15.08
CA LYS A 96 14.84 0.73 -15.46
C LYS A 96 14.45 -0.59 -16.13
N LEU A 97 13.17 -0.97 -16.07
CA LEU A 97 12.62 -2.12 -16.78
C LEU A 97 12.13 -1.75 -18.19
N SER A 98 12.06 -0.46 -18.51
CA SER A 98 11.79 0.10 -19.84
C SER A 98 13.06 0.07 -20.69
#